data_AF-A0A7C6SMK7-F1
#
_entry.id   AF-A0A7C6SMK7-F1
#
_cell.length_a   1.000
_cell.length_b   1.000
_cell.length_c   1.000
_cell.angle_alpha   90.00
_cell.angle_beta   90.00
_cell.angle_gamma   90.00
#
_symmetry.space_group_name_H-M   'P 1'
#
loop_
_entity.id
_entity.type
_entity.pdbx_description
1 polymer ?
#
loop_
_entity_poly.entity_id
_entity_poly.type
_entity_poly.pdbx_seq_one_letter_code
_entity_poly.pdbx_strand_id
1 'polypeptide(L)'
;MKRTIKSAGIGIILVILLTSMTGCFDAREVDDLAYPMAIGFDKGDNNLLKMTLQLALPVAIAGGSGEEAPGGGGKTSSIVTLEVPAIYSGLNMANTFISKQINLSHVKVIVFSEELAKEGIDKYITAIARGREFRPSMFVVVAVGSAEEYIRAVEPALETNPAKYYEMKLRAFD
;
A
#
# COMPACT_ATOMS: atom_id res chain seq x y z
N MET A 1 -55.29 16.92 -22.77
CA MET A 1 -54.80 16.99 -21.37
C MET A 1 -54.07 15.72 -20.89
N LYS A 2 -54.63 14.50 -21.02
CA LYS A 2 -53.94 13.27 -20.55
C LYS A 2 -52.63 12.91 -21.30
N ARG A 3 -52.49 13.29 -22.58
CA ARG A 3 -51.26 13.05 -23.37
C ARG A 3 -50.11 13.97 -22.97
N THR A 4 -50.38 15.24 -22.65
CA THR A 4 -49.38 16.23 -22.22
C THR A 4 -48.81 15.93 -20.83
N ILE A 5 -49.62 15.36 -19.91
CA ILE A 5 -49.16 14.92 -18.58
C ILE A 5 -48.25 13.69 -18.69
N LYS A 6 -48.56 12.74 -19.59
CA LYS A 6 -47.70 11.57 -19.84
C LYS A 6 -46.36 11.95 -20.46
N SER A 7 -46.32 12.88 -21.41
CA SER A 7 -45.08 13.36 -22.02
C SER A 7 -44.22 14.17 -21.03
N ALA A 8 -44.84 14.93 -20.11
CA ALA A 8 -44.12 15.62 -19.04
C ALA A 8 -43.50 14.64 -18.03
N GLY A 9 -44.22 13.57 -17.65
CA GLY A 9 -43.70 12.52 -16.77
C GLY A 9 -42.52 11.74 -17.37
N ILE A 10 -42.58 11.46 -18.68
CA ILE A 10 -41.46 10.82 -19.40
C ILE A 10 -40.24 11.74 -19.45
N GLY A 11 -40.44 13.05 -19.68
CA GLY A 11 -39.36 14.04 -19.66
C GLY A 11 -38.65 14.12 -18.30
N ILE A 12 -39.39 14.07 -17.20
CA ILE A 12 -38.83 14.08 -15.83
C ILE A 12 -38.03 12.81 -15.55
N ILE A 13 -38.53 11.63 -15.94
CA ILE A 13 -37.80 10.37 -15.80
C ILE A 13 -36.50 10.37 -16.59
N LEU A 14 -36.51 10.93 -17.81
CA LEU A 14 -35.31 11.04 -18.66
C LEU A 14 -34.25 11.95 -18.05
N VAL A 15 -34.65 13.08 -17.44
CA VAL A 15 -33.73 14.00 -16.76
C VAL A 15 -33.14 13.37 -15.49
N ILE A 16 -33.92 12.60 -14.74
CA ILE A 16 -33.43 11.85 -13.57
C ILE A 16 -32.42 10.78 -14.00
N LEU A 17 -32.66 10.08 -15.11
CA LEU A 17 -31.74 9.07 -15.63
C LEU A 17 -30.40 9.69 -16.07
N LEU A 18 -30.44 10.83 -16.76
CA LEU A 18 -29.25 11.53 -17.26
C LEU A 18 -28.40 12.11 -16.12
N THR A 19 -29.04 12.62 -15.06
CA THR A 19 -28.32 13.15 -13.88
C THR A 19 -27.78 12.04 -12.98
N SER A 20 -28.35 10.83 -13.03
CA SER A 20 -27.85 9.66 -12.29
C SER A 20 -26.61 9.01 -12.93
N MET A 21 -26.20 9.44 -14.14
CA MET A 21 -25.03 8.94 -14.86
C MET A 21 -23.75 9.80 -14.67
N THR A 22 -23.71 10.74 -13.72
CA THR A 22 -22.45 11.43 -13.37
C THR A 22 -21.53 10.51 -12.55
N GLY A 23 -21.05 9.44 -13.18
CA GLY A 23 -20.06 8.52 -12.63
C GLY A 23 -18.69 8.83 -13.21
N CYS A 24 -17.81 9.37 -12.34
CA CYS A 24 -16.35 9.23 -12.28
C CYS A 24 -15.70 10.50 -11.73
N PHE A 25 -16.09 10.90 -10.51
CA PHE A 25 -15.44 12.02 -9.81
C PHE A 25 -14.26 11.58 -8.92
N ASP A 26 -14.06 10.27 -8.71
CA ASP A 26 -13.02 9.71 -7.82
C ASP A 26 -12.20 8.61 -8.52
N ALA A 27 -12.06 8.70 -9.84
CA ALA A 27 -11.14 7.84 -10.57
C ALA A 27 -9.70 8.28 -10.22
N ARG A 28 -8.87 7.32 -9.83
CA ARG A 28 -7.44 7.53 -9.60
C ARG A 28 -6.69 6.71 -10.63
N GLU A 29 -5.80 7.36 -11.36
CA GLU A 29 -5.00 6.67 -12.37
C GLU A 29 -3.98 5.76 -11.70
N VAL A 30 -3.65 4.65 -12.36
CA VAL A 30 -2.68 3.67 -11.82
C VAL A 30 -1.31 4.33 -11.62
N ASP A 31 -0.99 5.32 -12.45
CA ASP A 31 0.25 6.09 -12.38
C ASP A 31 0.29 7.08 -11.21
N ASP A 32 -0.84 7.45 -10.60
CA ASP A 32 -0.89 8.31 -9.41
C ASP A 32 -0.70 7.53 -8.11
N LEU A 33 -0.68 6.19 -8.19
CA LEU A 33 -0.65 5.30 -7.04
C LEU A 33 0.75 4.73 -6.80
N ALA A 34 1.11 4.63 -5.52
CA ALA A 34 2.26 3.87 -5.05
C ALA A 34 1.77 2.64 -4.29
N TYR A 35 2.36 1.48 -4.58
CA TYR A 35 1.93 0.19 -4.00
C TYR A 35 3.01 -0.37 -3.09
N PRO A 36 2.89 -0.21 -1.76
CA PRO A 36 3.75 -0.90 -0.82
C PRO A 36 3.44 -2.41 -0.81
N MET A 37 4.49 -3.22 -0.72
CA MET A 37 4.42 -4.68 -0.61
C MET A 37 4.71 -5.15 0.82
N ALA A 38 5.55 -4.41 1.53
CA ALA A 38 5.86 -4.60 2.94
C ALA A 38 5.91 -3.26 3.68
N ILE A 39 5.52 -3.28 4.95
CA ILE A 39 5.62 -2.14 5.87
C ILE A 39 6.42 -2.59 7.10
N GLY A 40 7.45 -1.84 7.46
CA GLY A 40 8.26 -2.04 8.65
C GLY A 40 7.99 -0.96 9.68
N PHE A 41 7.96 -1.36 10.95
CA PHE A 41 7.89 -0.45 12.10
C PHE A 41 9.05 -0.75 13.04
N ASP A 42 9.94 0.22 13.14
CA ASP A 42 11.00 0.28 14.13
C ASP A 42 10.69 1.37 15.16
N LYS A 43 11.35 1.29 16.31
CA LYS A 43 11.39 2.39 17.26
C LYS A 43 12.23 3.52 16.66
N GLY A 44 11.65 4.71 16.59
CA GLY A 44 12.34 5.91 16.12
C GLY A 44 12.83 6.77 17.29
N ASP A 45 13.49 7.87 16.95
CA ASP A 45 13.96 8.82 17.94
C ASP A 45 12.80 9.65 18.52
N ASN A 46 12.97 10.20 19.72
CA ASN A 46 12.01 11.11 20.36
C ASN A 46 10.57 10.55 20.51
N ASN A 47 10.42 9.25 20.81
CA ASN A 47 9.13 8.54 20.88
C ASN A 47 8.35 8.51 19.57
N LEU A 48 9.01 8.70 18.42
CA LEU A 48 8.42 8.48 17.11
C LEU A 48 8.53 7.01 16.70
N LEU A 49 7.73 6.65 15.70
CA LEU A 49 7.89 5.41 14.95
C LEU A 49 8.78 5.67 13.75
N LYS A 50 9.66 4.73 13.44
CA LYS A 50 10.36 4.71 12.17
C LYS A 50 9.62 3.75 11.25
N MET A 51 8.96 4.30 10.23
CA MET A 51 8.17 3.57 9.25
C MET A 51 9.00 3.34 7.99
N THR A 52 9.14 2.09 7.58
CA THR A 52 9.78 1.69 6.33
C THR A 52 8.76 1.11 5.36
N LEU A 53 8.78 1.53 4.11
CA LEU A 53 7.88 1.09 3.05
C LEU A 53 8.69 0.49 1.91
N GLN A 54 8.39 -0.75 1.53
CA GLN A 54 8.92 -1.36 0.31
C GLN A 54 7.92 -1.19 -0.83
N LEU A 55 8.20 -0.25 -1.73
CA LEU A 55 7.34 0.13 -2.85
C LEU A 55 7.69 -0.69 -4.09
N ALA A 56 6.68 -1.17 -4.80
CA ALA A 56 6.87 -1.81 -6.10
C ALA A 56 7.28 -0.78 -7.17
N LEU A 57 8.25 -1.13 -8.02
CA LEU A 57 8.62 -0.33 -9.20
C LEU A 57 8.02 -0.97 -10.46
N PRO A 58 6.97 -0.38 -11.07
CA PRO A 58 6.24 -1.01 -12.18
C PRO A 58 7.09 -1.35 -13.40
N VAL A 59 8.03 -0.46 -13.76
CA VAL A 59 8.90 -0.59 -14.95
C VAL A 59 9.81 -1.82 -14.87
N ALA A 60 10.20 -2.24 -13.66
CA ALA A 60 11.06 -3.41 -13.45
C ALA A 60 10.27 -4.73 -13.30
N ILE A 61 8.96 -4.67 -13.04
CA ILE A 61 8.10 -5.84 -12.81
C ILE A 61 7.37 -6.26 -14.10
N ALA A 62 7.02 -5.31 -14.95
CA ALA A 62 6.49 -5.57 -16.29
C ALA A 62 7.67 -5.68 -17.26
N GLY A 63 8.03 -6.89 -17.68
CA GLY A 63 9.14 -7.17 -18.61
C GLY A 63 8.91 -6.62 -20.04
N GLY A 64 8.80 -5.30 -20.17
CA GLY A 64 8.75 -4.56 -21.43
C GLY A 64 10.07 -3.84 -21.64
N SER A 65 10.76 -4.20 -22.72
CA SER A 65 11.95 -3.54 -23.27
C SER A 65 11.93 -2.01 -23.12
N GLY A 66 12.81 -1.48 -22.26
CA GLY A 66 13.01 -0.04 -22.07
C GLY A 66 14.18 0.21 -21.12
N GLU A 67 15.35 0.43 -21.71
CA GLU A 67 16.62 0.81 -21.08
C GLU A 67 17.14 -0.06 -19.93
N GLU A 68 18.03 -0.99 -20.29
CA GLU A 68 19.04 -1.52 -19.39
C GLU A 68 19.85 -0.36 -18.78
N ALA A 69 19.63 -0.10 -17.49
CA ALA A 69 20.60 0.62 -16.70
C ALA A 69 21.92 -0.19 -16.70
N PRO A 70 23.07 0.41 -17.00
CA PRO A 70 24.32 -0.31 -17.08
C PRO A 70 24.76 -0.72 -15.67
N GLY A 71 24.56 -2.00 -15.34
CA GLY A 71 25.18 -2.66 -14.18
C GLY A 71 24.19 -3.18 -13.12
N GLY A 72 23.99 -4.50 -13.12
CA GLY A 72 23.45 -5.25 -11.99
C GLY A 72 21.92 -5.34 -11.93
N GLY A 73 21.41 -6.56 -11.69
CA GLY A 73 19.99 -6.94 -11.64
C GLY A 73 19.02 -5.81 -11.26
N GLY A 74 18.11 -5.49 -12.18
CA GLY A 74 17.18 -4.38 -12.05
C GLY A 74 16.39 -4.45 -10.74
N LYS A 75 16.49 -3.40 -9.94
CA LYS A 75 15.76 -3.29 -8.66
C LYS A 75 14.27 -3.25 -8.93
N THR A 76 13.53 -4.27 -8.49
CA THR A 76 12.08 -4.38 -8.66
C THR A 76 11.27 -3.67 -7.56
N SER A 77 11.97 -3.11 -6.58
CA SER A 77 11.38 -2.35 -5.48
C SER A 77 12.27 -1.19 -5.04
N SER A 78 11.65 -0.17 -4.45
CA SER A 78 12.31 0.95 -3.80
C SER A 78 11.93 0.96 -2.32
N ILE A 79 12.85 1.35 -1.45
CA ILE A 79 12.63 1.38 0.00
C ILE A 79 12.70 2.81 0.49
N VAL A 80 11.64 3.27 1.14
CA VAL A 80 11.52 4.60 1.74
C VAL A 80 11.35 4.44 3.25
N THR A 81 12.09 5.22 4.02
CA THR A 81 12.03 5.20 5.49
C THR A 81 11.78 6.62 6.01
N LEU A 82 10.82 6.76 6.92
CA LEU A 82 10.39 8.04 7.48
C LEU A 82 10.18 7.93 8.99
N GLU A 83 10.52 8.98 9.74
CA GLU A 83 10.11 9.13 11.13
C GLU A 83 8.71 9.74 11.22
N VAL A 84 7.83 9.09 11.94
CA VAL A 84 6.39 9.38 11.94
C VAL A 84 5.82 9.27 13.35
N PRO A 85 4.90 10.15 13.76
CA PRO A 85 4.33 10.11 15.11
C PRO A 85 3.30 8.98 15.29
N ALA A 86 2.68 8.53 14.20
CA ALA A 86 1.66 7.49 14.20
C ALA A 86 1.55 6.85 12.82
N ILE A 87 0.95 5.65 12.74
CA ILE A 87 0.80 4.88 11.49
C ILE A 87 0.06 5.69 10.42
N TYR A 88 -1.12 6.24 10.72
CA TYR A 88 -1.90 6.99 9.72
C TYR A 88 -1.24 8.31 9.31
N SER A 89 -0.64 9.03 10.27
CA SER A 89 0.15 10.22 9.97
C SER A 89 1.33 9.89 9.06
N GLY A 90 1.99 8.75 9.31
CA GLY A 90 3.10 8.27 8.49
C GLY A 90 2.69 7.93 7.06
N LEU A 91 1.54 7.28 6.87
CA LEU A 91 0.99 7.04 5.53
C LEU A 91 0.72 8.35 4.78
N ASN A 92 0.17 9.35 5.47
CA ASN A 92 -0.07 10.67 4.87
C ASN A 92 1.24 11.40 4.53
N MET A 93 2.24 11.35 5.42
CA MET A 93 3.56 11.92 5.16
C MET A 93 4.25 11.21 3.99
N ALA A 94 4.11 9.89 3.89
CA ALA A 94 4.65 9.10 2.80
C ALA A 94 3.98 9.46 1.46
N ASN A 95 2.67 9.76 1.44
CA ASN A 95 2.00 10.28 0.23
C ASN A 95 2.68 11.55 -0.29
N THR A 96 3.00 12.48 0.62
CA THR A 96 3.69 13.72 0.29
C THR A 96 5.13 13.49 -0.14
N PHE A 97 5.84 12.57 0.53
CA PHE A 97 7.25 12.28 0.23
C PHE A 97 7.44 11.58 -1.12
N ILE A 98 6.55 10.65 -1.47
CA ILE A 98 6.63 9.86 -2.72
C ILE A 98 5.93 10.59 -3.88
N SER A 99 5.21 11.69 -3.60
CA SER A 99 4.39 12.43 -4.56
C SER A 99 3.35 11.55 -5.29
N LYS A 100 2.89 10.49 -4.61
CA LYS A 100 1.88 9.53 -5.09
C LYS A 100 1.01 9.13 -3.93
N GLN A 101 -0.22 8.70 -4.20
CA GLN A 101 -1.06 8.18 -3.13
C GLN A 101 -0.74 6.70 -2.86
N ILE A 102 -0.45 6.39 -1.61
CA ILE A 102 -0.25 5.02 -1.15
C ILE A 102 -1.56 4.24 -1.23
N ASN A 103 -1.47 3.09 -1.89
CA ASN A 103 -2.51 2.08 -1.92
C ASN A 103 -2.00 0.80 -1.27
N LEU A 104 -2.60 0.44 -0.12
CA LEU A 104 -2.19 -0.71 0.68
C LEU A 104 -2.72 -2.06 0.17
N SER A 105 -3.43 -2.10 -0.97
CA SER A 105 -4.07 -3.32 -1.47
C SER A 105 -3.12 -4.47 -1.75
N HIS A 106 -1.83 -4.18 -1.97
CA HIS A 106 -0.80 -5.18 -2.26
C HIS A 106 0.16 -5.44 -1.10
N VAL A 107 -0.05 -4.82 0.07
CA VAL A 107 0.77 -5.14 1.25
C VAL A 107 0.48 -6.57 1.66
N LYS A 108 1.54 -7.35 1.84
CA LYS A 108 1.48 -8.76 2.25
C LYS A 108 1.94 -8.96 3.68
N VAL A 109 2.86 -8.11 4.15
CA VAL A 109 3.46 -8.26 5.46
C VAL A 109 3.65 -6.92 6.16
N ILE A 110 3.36 -6.92 7.46
CA ILE A 110 3.71 -5.88 8.41
C ILE A 110 4.78 -6.46 9.34
N VAL A 111 5.94 -5.82 9.37
CA VAL A 111 7.11 -6.25 10.11
C VAL A 111 7.30 -5.30 11.29
N PHE A 112 7.35 -5.82 12.50
CA PHE A 112 7.74 -5.07 13.69
C PHE A 112 9.18 -5.42 14.07
N SER A 113 9.95 -4.45 14.53
CA SER A 113 11.27 -4.71 15.08
C SER A 113 11.17 -5.47 16.41
N GLU A 114 12.21 -6.22 16.75
CA GLU A 114 12.25 -6.98 18.00
C GLU A 114 12.14 -6.05 19.22
N GLU A 115 12.80 -4.90 19.17
CA GLU A 115 12.76 -3.89 20.23
C GLU A 115 11.34 -3.36 20.43
N LEU A 116 10.66 -2.97 19.35
CA LEU A 116 9.30 -2.43 19.42
C LEU A 116 8.31 -3.51 19.86
N ALA A 117 8.48 -4.75 19.41
CA ALA A 117 7.69 -5.89 19.83
C ALA A 117 7.81 -6.18 21.34
N LYS A 118 9.02 -6.05 21.91
CA LYS A 118 9.28 -6.23 23.35
C LYS A 118 8.64 -5.13 24.21
N GLU A 119 8.54 -3.90 23.70
CA GLU A 119 7.85 -2.80 24.40
C GLU A 119 6.32 -2.94 24.39
N GLY A 120 5.79 -3.70 23.44
CA GLY A 120 4.37 -3.94 23.25
C GLY A 120 3.84 -3.27 21.98
N ILE A 121 3.17 -4.07 21.16
CA ILE A 121 2.64 -3.67 19.85
C ILE A 121 1.10 -3.68 19.78
N ASP A 122 0.43 -3.95 20.88
CA ASP A 122 -1.04 -4.04 21.00
C ASP A 122 -1.77 -2.82 20.40
N LYS A 123 -1.27 -1.61 20.71
CA LYS A 123 -1.81 -0.34 20.21
C LYS A 123 -1.67 -0.22 18.69
N TYR A 124 -0.57 -0.72 18.12
CA TYR A 124 -0.31 -0.67 16.69
C TYR A 124 -1.16 -1.70 15.95
N ILE A 125 -1.23 -2.93 16.47
CA ILE A 125 -2.09 -3.99 15.94
C ILE A 125 -3.56 -3.56 15.96
N THR A 126 -4.01 -2.93 17.05
CA THR A 126 -5.38 -2.40 17.15
C THR A 126 -5.63 -1.30 16.11
N ALA A 127 -4.66 -0.40 15.89
CA ALA A 127 -4.77 0.65 14.89
C ALA A 127 -4.83 0.10 13.44
N ILE A 128 -4.05 -0.94 13.15
CA ILE A 128 -4.03 -1.65 11.87
C ILE A 128 -5.35 -2.39 11.66
N ALA A 129 -5.78 -3.20 12.64
CA ALA A 129 -6.99 -4.02 12.54
C ALA A 129 -8.28 -3.19 12.38
N ARG A 130 -8.29 -1.94 12.87
CA ARG A 130 -9.41 -1.01 12.71
C ARG A 130 -9.40 -0.25 11.39
N GLY A 131 -8.26 -0.20 10.70
CA GLY A 131 -8.13 0.51 9.44
C GLY A 131 -8.79 -0.24 8.30
N ARG A 132 -9.55 0.49 7.47
CA ARG A 132 -10.24 -0.13 6.32
C ARG A 132 -9.27 -0.45 5.19
N GLU A 133 -8.14 0.24 5.17
CA GLU A 133 -7.08 0.16 4.18
C GLU A 133 -6.20 -1.08 4.40
N PHE A 134 -6.09 -1.55 5.65
CA PHE A 134 -5.34 -2.75 6.01
C PHE A 134 -6.22 -4.00 5.81
N ARG A 135 -5.68 -5.00 5.12
CA ARG A 135 -6.40 -6.24 4.83
C ARG A 135 -6.16 -7.23 5.96
N PRO A 136 -7.20 -7.95 6.43
CA PRO A 136 -7.04 -9.02 7.42
C PRO A 136 -6.11 -10.17 6.97
N SER A 137 -5.90 -10.32 5.66
CA SER A 137 -5.00 -11.31 5.07
C SER A 137 -3.51 -10.89 5.08
N MET A 138 -3.17 -9.74 5.67
CA MET A 138 -1.78 -9.31 5.82
C MET A 138 -1.14 -10.10 6.96
N PHE A 139 0.05 -10.63 6.72
CA PHE A 139 0.83 -11.27 7.78
C PHE A 139 1.43 -10.23 8.71
N VAL A 140 1.47 -10.53 9.99
CA VAL A 140 2.20 -9.74 10.99
C VAL A 140 3.37 -10.58 11.47
N VAL A 141 4.58 -10.04 11.37
CA VAL A 141 5.80 -10.74 11.78
C VAL A 141 6.67 -9.83 12.65
N VAL A 142 7.54 -10.44 13.45
CA VAL A 142 8.56 -9.75 14.21
C VAL A 142 9.91 -10.09 13.62
N ALA A 143 10.66 -9.08 13.18
CA ALA A 143 12.04 -9.23 12.75
C ALA A 143 12.96 -9.32 13.96
N VAL A 144 13.99 -10.17 13.88
CA VAL A 144 15.10 -10.14 14.84
C VAL A 144 15.95 -8.92 14.52
N GLY A 145 16.14 -8.02 15.48
CA GLY A 145 16.73 -6.70 15.22
C GLY A 145 15.76 -5.73 14.55
N SER A 146 16.19 -5.06 13.48
CA SER A 146 15.44 -3.99 12.81
C SER A 146 14.49 -4.49 11.71
N ALA A 147 13.29 -3.92 11.66
CA ALA A 147 12.33 -4.18 10.59
C ALA A 147 12.79 -3.60 9.24
N GLU A 148 13.41 -2.41 9.25
CA GLU A 148 14.05 -1.83 8.08
C GLU A 148 15.12 -2.74 7.47
N GLU A 149 16.03 -3.26 8.31
CA GLU A 149 17.10 -4.15 7.86
C GLU A 149 16.55 -5.44 7.27
N TYR A 150 15.53 -6.03 7.92
CA TYR A 150 14.85 -7.21 7.40
C TYR A 150 14.26 -6.95 6.01
N ILE A 151 13.54 -5.84 5.83
CA ILE A 151 12.93 -5.48 4.54
C ILE A 151 14.01 -5.24 3.46
N ARG A 152 15.12 -4.58 3.81
CA ARG A 152 16.25 -4.35 2.90
C ARG A 152 16.97 -5.63 2.50
N ALA A 153 17.03 -6.61 3.39
CA ALA A 153 17.65 -7.91 3.11
C ALA A 153 16.77 -8.83 2.23
N VAL A 154 15.49 -8.48 2.01
CA VAL A 154 14.61 -9.26 1.14
C VAL A 154 14.86 -8.91 -0.32
N GLU A 155 15.81 -9.63 -0.91
CA GLU A 155 16.11 -9.64 -2.34
C GLU A 155 15.83 -11.04 -2.90
N PRO A 156 14.64 -11.31 -3.45
CA PRO A 156 14.31 -12.64 -3.93
C PRO A 156 15.08 -12.99 -5.21
N ALA A 157 15.94 -14.01 -5.15
CA ALA A 157 16.71 -14.46 -6.31
C ALA A 157 15.88 -15.15 -7.41
N LEU A 158 14.75 -15.75 -7.03
CA LEU A 158 13.90 -16.56 -7.91
C LEU A 158 12.53 -15.93 -8.21
N GLU A 159 12.23 -14.75 -7.65
CA GLU A 159 10.94 -14.08 -7.79
C GLU A 159 11.13 -12.59 -8.05
N THR A 160 10.69 -12.11 -9.21
CA THR A 160 10.80 -10.70 -9.59
C THR A 160 9.91 -9.81 -8.71
N ASN A 161 8.82 -10.35 -8.17
CA ASN A 161 7.85 -9.60 -7.36
C ASN A 161 7.98 -9.93 -5.86
N PRO A 162 8.45 -8.98 -5.02
CA PRO A 162 8.58 -9.18 -3.58
C PRO A 162 7.27 -9.53 -2.86
N ALA A 163 6.12 -9.03 -3.31
CA ALA A 163 4.82 -9.39 -2.70
C ALA A 163 4.54 -10.89 -2.82
N LYS A 164 4.83 -11.49 -3.99
CA LYS A 164 4.67 -12.93 -4.20
C LYS A 164 5.68 -13.73 -3.37
N TYR A 165 6.91 -13.24 -3.26
CA TYR A 165 7.91 -13.83 -2.38
C TYR A 165 7.44 -13.90 -0.92
N TYR A 166 6.92 -12.79 -0.36
CA TYR A 166 6.39 -12.77 1.00
C TYR A 166 5.22 -13.74 1.17
N GLU A 167 4.29 -13.75 0.22
CA GLU A 167 3.13 -14.64 0.27
C GLU A 167 3.54 -16.11 0.30
N MET A 168 4.48 -16.53 -0.56
CA MET A 168 4.95 -17.92 -0.59
C MET A 168 5.74 -18.29 0.66
N LYS A 169 6.61 -17.40 1.14
CA LYS A 169 7.43 -17.66 2.33
C LYS A 169 6.57 -17.75 3.59
N LEU A 170 5.58 -16.89 3.74
CA LEU A 170 4.78 -16.80 4.97
C LEU A 170 3.65 -17.82 5.01
N ARG A 171 3.03 -18.15 3.87
CA ARG A 171 2.05 -19.26 3.81
C ARG A 171 2.64 -20.63 4.16
N ALA A 172 3.95 -20.80 4.07
CA ALA A 172 4.59 -22.04 4.50
C ALA A 172 4.48 -22.29 6.03
N PHE A 173 4.06 -21.28 6.80
CA PHE A 173 3.90 -21.35 8.25
C PHE A 173 2.43 -21.45 8.71
N ASP A 174 1.47 -21.38 7.79
CA ASP A 174 0.03 -21.62 8.05
C ASP A 174 -0.29 -23.13 7.95
#